data_AF-A0A8T2QDM1-F1
#
_entry.id   AF-A0A8T2QDM1-F1
#
_cell.length_a   1.000
_cell.length_b   1.000
_cell.length_c   1.000
_cell.angle_alpha   90.00
_cell.angle_beta   90.00
_cell.angle_gamma   90.00
#
_symmetry.space_group_name_H-M   'P 1'
#
loop_
_entity.id
_entity.type
_entity.pdbx_description
1 polymer ?
#
loop_
_entity_poly.entity_id
_entity_poly.type
_entity_poly.pdbx_seq_one_letter_code
_entity_poly.pdbx_strand_id
1 'polypeptide(L)'
;MREVCDSAGNAVTPFFWAFNLQVPSKENYSAIAYFVSFDPIVDGSLIGRFVRGDDDFRNSRLKLIANVVNGPWIVKTAVGEQAICILGRSVSCKYHQGDNFMEVDVDIGASILANAIVHLALGYVSTLTVDLAFLIESQTEEELPEQLLGTVRFGNLDPASAVSVDVEEEKDEQLKEEDDDEEDEFEDAVEAATEPAPASLPGRWWKSFSTYINGEEPQSKTRNGSDSSSEEG
;
A
#
# COMPACT_ATOMS: atom_id res chain seq x y z
N MET A 1 18.53 -10.90 10.96
CA MET A 1 17.98 -11.19 9.61
C MET A 1 18.76 -12.37 9.05
N ARG A 2 18.12 -13.46 8.58
CA ARG A 2 18.86 -14.56 7.93
C ARG A 2 19.27 -14.08 6.53
N GLU A 3 20.49 -14.39 6.10
CA GLU A 3 20.86 -14.25 4.68
C GLU A 3 19.90 -15.11 3.85
N VAL A 4 19.30 -14.48 2.83
CA VAL A 4 18.51 -15.18 1.83
C VAL A 4 19.43 -15.44 0.66
N CYS A 5 19.59 -16.69 0.27
CA CYS A 5 20.40 -17.07 -0.87
C CYS A 5 19.50 -17.52 -2.04
N ASP A 6 19.92 -17.24 -3.27
CA ASP A 6 19.29 -17.83 -4.45
C ASP A 6 19.56 -19.36 -4.51
N SER A 7 18.98 -20.02 -5.52
CA SER A 7 19.20 -21.45 -5.75
C SER A 7 20.65 -21.83 -6.07
N ALA A 8 21.52 -20.85 -6.35
CA ALA A 8 22.95 -21.00 -6.58
C ALA A 8 23.81 -20.67 -5.34
N GLY A 9 23.19 -20.24 -4.23
CA GLY A 9 23.88 -19.91 -2.97
C GLY A 9 24.39 -18.47 -2.87
N ASN A 10 24.08 -17.59 -3.83
CA ASN A 10 24.46 -16.17 -3.77
C ASN A 10 23.54 -15.40 -2.83
N ALA A 11 24.09 -14.49 -2.05
CA ALA A 11 23.31 -13.58 -1.22
C ALA A 11 22.39 -12.71 -2.09
N VAL A 12 21.10 -12.71 -1.76
CA VAL A 12 20.05 -11.94 -2.43
C VAL A 12 19.57 -10.86 -1.48
N THR A 13 19.58 -9.62 -1.95
CA THR A 13 18.94 -8.51 -1.23
C THR A 13 17.45 -8.51 -1.57
N PRO A 14 16.55 -8.81 -0.62
CA PRO A 14 15.12 -8.79 -0.88
C PRO A 14 14.65 -7.36 -1.12
N PHE A 15 13.68 -7.22 -2.02
CA PHE A 15 12.97 -5.97 -2.26
C PHE A 15 11.60 -6.00 -1.58
N PHE A 16 11.27 -4.96 -0.82
CA PHE A 16 10.03 -4.87 -0.07
C PHE A 16 9.03 -3.96 -0.79
N TRP A 17 7.78 -4.41 -0.87
CA TRP A 17 6.66 -3.60 -1.31
C TRP A 17 5.72 -3.36 -0.14
N ALA A 18 5.29 -2.12 0.05
CA ALA A 18 4.23 -1.77 0.99
C ALA A 18 3.12 -1.03 0.25
N PHE A 19 1.88 -1.49 0.41
CA PHE A 19 0.71 -0.78 -0.10
C PHE A 19 -0.14 -0.36 1.09
N ASN A 20 -0.17 0.94 1.35
CA ASN A 20 -0.94 1.56 2.43
C ASN A 20 -2.24 2.12 1.87
N LEU A 21 -3.34 1.41 2.07
CA LEU A 21 -4.68 1.88 1.71
C LEU A 21 -5.19 2.82 2.81
N GLN A 22 -5.16 4.12 2.55
CA GLN A 22 -5.60 5.15 3.48
C GLN A 22 -7.09 5.37 3.29
N VAL A 23 -7.88 5.04 4.30
CA VAL A 23 -9.34 5.12 4.32
C VAL A 23 -9.77 6.21 5.29
N PRO A 24 -10.01 7.44 4.79
CA PRO A 24 -10.58 8.48 5.63
C PRO A 24 -11.93 8.03 6.16
N SER A 25 -12.14 8.23 7.45
CA SER A 25 -13.43 7.95 8.08
C SER A 25 -13.55 8.83 9.34
N LYS A 26 -14.51 8.56 10.22
CA LYS A 26 -14.53 9.22 11.53
C LYS A 26 -13.24 8.95 12.31
N GLU A 27 -12.70 7.74 12.21
CA GLU A 27 -11.53 7.27 12.98
C GLU A 27 -10.27 7.05 12.13
N ASN A 28 -10.32 7.29 10.80
CA ASN A 28 -9.23 7.09 9.83
C ASN A 28 -8.51 5.73 9.93
N TYR A 29 -8.67 4.89 8.91
CA TYR A 29 -8.02 3.58 8.89
C TYR A 29 -6.90 3.53 7.85
N SER A 30 -5.87 2.79 8.16
CA SER A 30 -4.81 2.39 7.24
C SER A 30 -4.84 0.85 7.14
N ALA A 31 -4.94 0.32 5.93
CA ALA A 31 -4.79 -1.11 5.69
C ALA A 31 -3.50 -1.32 4.89
N ILE A 32 -2.48 -1.86 5.55
CA ILE A 32 -1.13 -1.98 4.98
C ILE A 32 -0.85 -3.45 4.63
N ALA A 33 -0.53 -3.68 3.37
CA ALA A 33 -0.09 -4.98 2.87
C ALA A 33 1.41 -4.93 2.53
N TYR A 34 2.20 -5.79 3.17
CA TYR A 34 3.63 -5.94 2.92
C TYR A 34 3.90 -7.18 2.07
N PHE A 35 4.66 -7.01 0.99
CA PHE A 35 5.12 -8.08 0.12
C PHE A 35 6.64 -8.06 -0.01
N VAL A 36 7.21 -9.22 -0.29
CA VAL A 36 8.66 -9.38 -0.47
C VAL A 36 8.91 -10.06 -1.80
N SER A 37 9.79 -9.47 -2.60
CA SER A 37 10.33 -10.06 -3.81
C SER A 37 11.77 -10.47 -3.57
N PHE A 38 12.11 -11.71 -3.88
CA PHE A 38 13.48 -12.23 -3.80
C PHE A 38 14.18 -12.22 -5.16
N ASP A 39 13.44 -12.05 -6.25
CA ASP A 39 14.05 -11.91 -7.56
C ASP A 39 14.71 -10.53 -7.69
N PRO A 40 15.98 -10.45 -8.15
CA PRO A 40 16.64 -9.19 -8.39
C PRO A 40 15.87 -8.34 -9.41
N ILE A 41 15.73 -7.04 -9.11
CA ILE A 41 15.14 -6.10 -10.05
C ILE A 41 16.11 -5.86 -11.20
N VAL A 42 15.77 -6.35 -12.38
CA VAL A 42 16.59 -6.21 -13.59
C VAL A 42 16.44 -4.80 -14.17
N ASP A 43 17.55 -4.18 -14.54
CA ASP A 43 17.55 -2.87 -15.21
C ASP A 43 16.87 -2.90 -16.57
N GLY A 44 16.06 -1.88 -16.86
CA GLY A 44 15.25 -1.80 -18.07
C GLY A 44 13.97 -2.66 -18.10
N SER A 45 13.82 -3.63 -17.18
CA SER A 45 12.56 -4.40 -17.03
C SER A 45 11.38 -3.48 -16.68
N LEU A 46 10.14 -3.95 -16.87
CA LEU A 46 8.95 -3.17 -16.51
C LEU A 46 8.94 -2.78 -15.02
N ILE A 47 9.24 -3.73 -14.13
CA ILE A 47 9.35 -3.48 -12.68
C ILE A 47 10.51 -2.53 -12.36
N GLY A 48 11.65 -2.69 -13.03
CA GLY A 48 12.80 -1.80 -12.85
C GLY A 48 12.56 -0.36 -13.34
N ARG A 49 11.81 -0.20 -14.43
CA ARG A 49 11.35 1.12 -14.92
C ARG A 49 10.30 1.72 -14.00
N PHE A 50 9.41 0.91 -13.43
CA PHE A 50 8.44 1.38 -12.45
C PHE A 50 9.11 1.88 -11.16
N VAL A 51 10.06 1.10 -10.65
CA VAL A 51 10.77 1.44 -9.41
C VAL A 51 11.57 2.74 -9.56
N ARG A 52 12.31 2.91 -10.66
CA ARG A 52 13.16 4.11 -10.89
C ARG A 52 12.51 5.21 -11.73
N GLY A 53 11.28 5.00 -12.16
CA GLY A 53 10.54 5.96 -12.99
C GLY A 53 10.07 7.17 -12.21
N ASP A 54 9.43 8.10 -12.91
CA ASP A 54 8.71 9.20 -12.27
C ASP A 54 7.29 8.77 -11.85
N ASP A 55 6.63 9.65 -11.12
CA ASP A 55 5.27 9.41 -10.64
C ASP A 55 4.25 9.36 -11.78
N ASP A 56 4.48 10.04 -12.91
CA ASP A 56 3.61 9.96 -14.09
C ASP A 56 3.62 8.53 -14.66
N PHE A 57 4.80 7.94 -14.80
CA PHE A 57 4.93 6.54 -15.21
C PHE A 57 4.25 5.62 -14.19
N ARG A 58 4.54 5.76 -12.89
CA ARG A 58 3.94 4.91 -11.86
C ARG A 58 2.42 5.03 -11.82
N ASN A 59 1.89 6.24 -11.88
CA ASN A 59 0.46 6.51 -11.86
C ASN A 59 -0.25 5.96 -13.09
N SER A 60 0.42 5.97 -14.24
CA SER A 60 -0.12 5.43 -15.48
C SER A 60 -0.11 3.89 -15.54
N ARG A 61 0.60 3.22 -14.62
CA ARG A 61 0.88 1.77 -14.67
C ARG A 61 0.39 1.00 -13.47
N LEU A 62 0.32 1.61 -12.28
CA LEU A 62 -0.10 0.91 -11.08
C LEU A 62 -1.56 0.49 -11.21
N LYS A 63 -1.82 -0.81 -11.16
CA LYS A 63 -3.13 -1.41 -11.37
C LYS A 63 -3.56 -2.17 -10.11
N LEU A 64 -4.84 -2.05 -9.79
CA LEU A 64 -5.49 -2.79 -8.71
C LEU A 64 -6.59 -3.67 -9.31
N ILE A 65 -6.61 -4.92 -8.88
CA ILE A 65 -7.73 -5.84 -9.11
C ILE A 65 -8.34 -6.15 -7.74
N ALA A 66 -9.65 -6.00 -7.62
CA ALA A 66 -10.44 -6.28 -6.43
C ALA A 66 -11.51 -7.32 -6.73
N ASN A 67 -11.66 -8.30 -5.84
CA ASN A 67 -12.68 -9.35 -5.94
C ASN A 67 -13.39 -9.54 -4.60
N VAL A 68 -14.70 -9.28 -4.55
CA VAL A 68 -15.51 -9.51 -3.35
C VAL A 68 -15.94 -10.98 -3.29
N VAL A 69 -15.15 -11.79 -2.59
CA VAL A 69 -15.37 -13.23 -2.40
C VAL A 69 -16.65 -13.48 -1.62
N ASN A 70 -16.78 -12.85 -0.44
CA ASN A 70 -17.94 -12.96 0.43
C ASN A 70 -18.42 -11.57 0.81
N GLY A 71 -19.73 -11.35 0.83
CA GLY A 71 -20.30 -10.07 1.20
C GLY A 71 -21.70 -9.84 0.63
N PRO A 72 -22.39 -8.80 1.12
CA PRO A 72 -23.70 -8.42 0.61
C PRO A 72 -23.66 -8.07 -0.88
N TRP A 73 -24.75 -8.38 -1.60
CA TRP A 73 -24.86 -8.11 -3.03
C TRP A 73 -24.61 -6.64 -3.39
N ILE A 74 -25.04 -5.71 -2.54
CA ILE A 74 -24.83 -4.27 -2.74
C ILE A 74 -23.35 -3.89 -2.76
N VAL A 75 -22.52 -4.52 -1.93
CA VAL A 75 -21.05 -4.31 -1.92
C VAL A 75 -20.43 -4.93 -3.17
N LYS A 76 -20.88 -6.14 -3.55
CA LYS A 76 -20.42 -6.81 -4.78
C LYS A 76 -20.70 -5.99 -6.03
N THR A 77 -21.89 -5.38 -6.12
CA THR A 77 -22.27 -4.50 -7.23
C THR A 77 -21.44 -3.22 -7.24
N ALA A 78 -21.27 -2.57 -6.09
CA ALA A 78 -20.50 -1.32 -5.99
C ALA A 78 -19.02 -1.53 -6.37
N VAL A 79 -18.40 -2.61 -5.92
CA VAL A 79 -17.01 -2.95 -6.27
C VAL A 79 -16.93 -3.47 -7.72
N GLY A 80 -17.92 -4.22 -8.20
CA GLY A 80 -17.87 -4.90 -9.49
C GLY A 80 -17.64 -3.97 -10.70
N GLU A 81 -18.18 -2.76 -10.69
CA GLU A 81 -17.95 -1.77 -11.76
C GLU A 81 -16.51 -1.22 -11.75
N GLN A 82 -15.87 -1.22 -10.59
CA GLN A 82 -14.50 -0.71 -10.36
C GLN A 82 -13.54 -1.82 -9.92
N ALA A 83 -13.86 -3.08 -10.26
CA ALA A 83 -13.10 -4.25 -9.82
C ALA A 83 -11.69 -4.30 -10.41
N ILE A 84 -11.43 -3.58 -11.50
CA ILE A 84 -10.12 -3.44 -12.11
C ILE A 84 -9.92 -1.95 -12.43
N CYS A 85 -8.89 -1.33 -11.89
CA CYS A 85 -8.59 0.08 -12.16
C CYS A 85 -7.09 0.36 -12.21
N ILE A 86 -6.71 1.41 -12.95
CA ILE A 86 -5.37 2.00 -12.86
C ILE A 86 -5.38 2.93 -11.67
N LEU A 87 -4.87 2.43 -10.55
CA LEU A 87 -5.00 3.01 -9.22
C LEU A 87 -4.48 4.45 -9.20
N GLY A 88 -3.29 4.70 -9.77
CA GLY A 88 -2.71 6.04 -9.79
C GLY A 88 -3.41 7.05 -10.72
N ARG A 89 -4.39 6.61 -11.51
CA ARG A 89 -5.33 7.50 -12.22
C ARG A 89 -6.64 7.69 -11.48
N SER A 90 -7.06 6.69 -10.70
CA SER A 90 -8.36 6.66 -10.02
C SER A 90 -8.34 7.34 -8.65
N VAL A 91 -7.20 7.32 -7.96
CA VAL A 91 -6.97 7.90 -6.63
C VAL A 91 -5.57 8.50 -6.56
N SER A 92 -5.34 9.42 -5.62
CA SER A 92 -4.01 9.98 -5.41
C SER A 92 -3.09 8.92 -4.82
N CYS A 93 -1.93 8.72 -5.43
CA CYS A 93 -0.89 7.81 -4.95
C CYS A 93 0.38 8.61 -4.67
N LYS A 94 1.01 8.36 -3.52
CA LYS A 94 2.32 8.90 -3.17
C LYS A 94 3.33 7.76 -3.04
N TYR A 95 4.47 7.92 -3.68
CA TYR A 95 5.50 6.89 -3.78
C TYR A 95 6.69 7.23 -2.90
N HIS A 96 7.05 6.29 -2.04
CA HIS A 96 8.19 6.38 -1.14
C HIS A 96 9.19 5.29 -1.52
N GLN A 97 10.34 5.70 -2.04
CA GLN A 97 11.35 4.77 -2.55
C GLN A 97 12.62 4.85 -1.68
N GLY A 98 13.14 3.68 -1.31
CA GLY A 98 14.49 3.52 -0.79
C GLY A 98 15.30 2.51 -1.61
N ASP A 99 16.48 2.16 -1.10
CA ASP A 99 17.42 1.29 -1.82
C ASP A 99 16.86 -0.11 -2.11
N ASN A 100 16.04 -0.64 -1.20
CA ASN A 100 15.50 -1.99 -1.28
C ASN A 100 13.99 -2.05 -0.95
N PHE A 101 13.28 -0.93 -1.05
CA PHE A 101 11.84 -0.92 -0.85
C PHE A 101 11.12 0.14 -1.68
N MET A 102 9.82 -0.11 -1.88
CA MET A 102 8.86 0.85 -2.39
C MET A 102 7.58 0.77 -1.56
N GLU A 103 7.20 1.89 -0.99
CA GLU A 103 5.90 2.09 -0.34
C GLU A 103 5.01 2.98 -1.21
N VAL A 104 3.75 2.59 -1.31
CA VAL A 104 2.71 3.31 -2.04
C VAL A 104 1.60 3.65 -1.06
N ASP A 105 1.49 4.94 -0.75
CA ASP A 105 0.35 5.51 -0.04
C ASP A 105 -0.78 5.74 -1.04
N VAL A 106 -1.91 5.11 -0.80
CA VAL A 106 -3.10 5.19 -1.66
C VAL A 106 -4.18 5.96 -0.91
N ASP A 107 -4.34 7.24 -1.23
CA ASP A 107 -5.37 8.10 -0.63
C ASP A 107 -6.72 7.89 -1.31
N ILE A 108 -7.54 7.02 -0.71
CA ILE A 108 -8.90 6.73 -1.17
C ILE A 108 -9.80 7.97 -1.02
N GLY A 109 -9.48 8.87 -0.08
CA GLY A 109 -10.20 10.11 0.16
C GLY A 109 -10.21 11.08 -1.01
N ALA A 110 -9.15 11.05 -1.82
CA ALA A 110 -8.99 11.91 -2.98
C ALA A 110 -10.02 11.65 -4.09
N SER A 111 -10.75 10.52 -4.04
CA SER A 111 -11.77 10.16 -5.04
C SER A 111 -13.14 9.98 -4.40
N ILE A 112 -14.10 10.80 -4.82
CA ILE A 112 -15.49 10.72 -4.32
C ILE A 112 -16.07 9.31 -4.52
N LEU A 113 -15.83 8.70 -5.69
CA LEU A 113 -16.35 7.38 -6.02
C LEU A 113 -15.66 6.28 -5.19
N ALA A 114 -14.32 6.26 -5.15
CA ALA A 114 -13.59 5.25 -4.38
C ALA A 114 -13.94 5.34 -2.89
N ASN A 115 -13.99 6.56 -2.36
CA ASN A 115 -14.37 6.83 -0.98
C ASN A 115 -15.79 6.33 -0.67
N ALA A 116 -16.76 6.51 -1.57
CA ALA A 116 -18.12 6.00 -1.40
C ALA A 116 -18.17 4.46 -1.39
N ILE A 117 -17.46 3.79 -2.31
CA ILE A 117 -17.40 2.32 -2.38
C ILE A 117 -16.76 1.75 -1.11
N VAL A 118 -15.64 2.33 -0.66
CA VAL A 118 -14.92 1.83 0.51
C VAL A 118 -15.71 2.09 1.80
N HIS A 119 -16.38 3.23 1.95
CA HIS A 119 -17.27 3.46 3.09
C HIS A 119 -18.43 2.47 3.15
N LEU A 120 -19.02 2.13 1.99
CA LEU A 120 -20.04 1.10 1.91
C LEU A 120 -19.47 -0.26 2.35
N ALA A 121 -18.28 -0.64 1.86
CA ALA A 121 -17.62 -1.87 2.23
C ALA A 121 -17.26 -1.92 3.72
N LEU A 122 -16.79 -0.80 4.29
CA LEU A 122 -16.43 -0.67 5.70
C LEU A 122 -17.61 -0.97 6.63
N GLY A 123 -18.83 -0.57 6.23
CA GLY A 123 -20.07 -0.90 6.95
C GLY A 123 -20.35 -2.40 7.08
N TYR A 124 -19.70 -3.25 6.26
CA TYR A 124 -19.86 -4.71 6.26
C TYR A 124 -18.55 -5.45 6.57
N VAL A 125 -17.48 -4.75 6.94
CA VAL A 125 -16.10 -5.28 6.93
C VAL A 125 -15.91 -6.53 7.81
N SER A 126 -16.69 -6.68 8.87
CA SER A 126 -16.67 -7.84 9.78
C SER A 126 -17.25 -9.13 9.19
N THR A 127 -17.95 -9.03 8.06
CA THR A 127 -18.53 -10.16 7.32
C THR A 127 -18.12 -10.19 5.85
N LEU A 128 -17.37 -9.18 5.42
CA LEU A 128 -16.87 -9.01 4.07
C LEU A 128 -15.56 -9.78 3.91
N THR A 129 -15.38 -10.40 2.75
CA THR A 129 -14.10 -10.94 2.30
C THR A 129 -13.79 -10.40 0.91
N VAL A 130 -12.65 -9.71 0.78
CA VAL A 130 -12.17 -9.11 -0.46
C VAL A 130 -10.75 -9.57 -0.74
N ASP A 131 -10.49 -10.01 -1.96
CA ASP A 131 -9.14 -10.21 -2.48
C ASP A 131 -8.71 -8.97 -3.25
N LEU A 132 -7.49 -8.51 -3.01
CA LEU A 132 -6.83 -7.46 -3.76
C LEU A 132 -5.56 -8.00 -4.41
N ALA A 133 -5.28 -7.57 -5.63
CA ALA A 133 -4.02 -7.82 -6.33
C ALA A 133 -3.46 -6.50 -6.85
N PHE A 134 -2.20 -6.22 -6.53
CA PHE A 134 -1.46 -5.04 -6.98
C PHE A 134 -0.54 -5.45 -8.13
N LEU A 135 -0.63 -4.76 -9.26
CA LEU A 135 0.12 -5.09 -10.47
C LEU A 135 0.69 -3.85 -11.13
N ILE A 136 1.70 -4.06 -11.98
CA ILE A 136 2.14 -3.08 -12.98
C ILE A 136 1.53 -3.49 -14.32
N GLU A 137 0.70 -2.61 -14.88
CA GLU A 137 0.04 -2.82 -16.16
C GLU A 137 1.05 -2.78 -17.32
N SER A 138 1.04 -3.83 -18.13
CA SER A 138 1.69 -3.87 -19.43
C SER A 138 0.84 -3.10 -20.45
N GLN A 139 1.44 -2.17 -21.18
CA GLN A 139 0.77 -1.36 -22.20
C GLN A 139 1.31 -1.64 -23.61
N THR A 140 2.38 -2.42 -23.73
CA THR A 140 2.88 -2.96 -24.99
C THR A 140 2.94 -4.49 -24.96
N GLU A 141 3.06 -5.12 -26.13
CA GLU A 141 3.11 -6.58 -26.24
C GLU A 141 4.38 -7.17 -25.61
N GLU A 142 5.50 -6.45 -25.71
CA GLU A 142 6.79 -6.84 -25.12
C GLU A 142 6.79 -6.75 -23.59
N GLU A 143 5.87 -5.97 -23.04
CA GLU A 143 5.69 -5.85 -21.59
C GLU A 143 4.83 -6.96 -21.00
N LEU A 144 4.17 -7.79 -21.82
CA LEU A 144 3.33 -8.88 -21.32
C LEU A 144 4.17 -10.06 -20.78
N PRO A 145 3.70 -10.74 -19.72
CA PRO A 145 2.46 -10.46 -18.97
C PRO A 145 2.60 -9.28 -17.97
N GLU A 146 1.45 -8.79 -17.49
CA GLU A 146 1.40 -7.83 -16.37
C GLU A 146 2.18 -8.34 -15.15
N GLN A 147 2.87 -7.45 -14.45
CA GLN A 147 3.75 -7.84 -13.35
C GLN A 147 2.99 -7.78 -12.03
N LEU A 148 2.69 -8.95 -11.44
CA LEU A 148 2.04 -9.05 -10.13
C LEU A 148 3.04 -8.71 -9.02
N LEU A 149 2.74 -7.71 -8.21
CA LEU A 149 3.56 -7.27 -7.09
C LEU A 149 3.17 -7.96 -5.78
N GLY A 150 1.87 -8.23 -5.61
CA GLY A 150 1.38 -8.92 -4.42
C GLY A 150 -0.13 -9.08 -4.43
N THR A 151 -0.61 -10.05 -3.63
CA THR A 151 -2.03 -10.29 -3.40
C THR A 151 -2.32 -10.40 -1.92
N VAL A 152 -3.45 -9.86 -1.48
CA VAL A 152 -3.88 -9.90 -0.08
C VAL A 152 -5.37 -10.17 -0.01
N ARG A 153 -5.79 -10.96 0.97
CA ARG A 153 -7.19 -11.15 1.33
C ARG A 153 -7.49 -10.41 2.64
N PHE A 154 -8.42 -9.47 2.60
CA PHE A 154 -9.04 -8.93 3.79
C PHE A 154 -10.33 -9.69 4.07
N GLY A 155 -10.46 -10.28 5.24
CA GLY A 155 -11.62 -11.10 5.60
C GLY A 155 -12.03 -10.87 7.03
N ASN A 156 -13.32 -10.57 7.22
CA ASN A 156 -13.96 -10.47 8.53
C ASN A 156 -13.19 -9.57 9.51
N LEU A 157 -12.72 -8.41 9.04
CA LEU A 157 -11.92 -7.52 9.87
C LEU A 157 -12.78 -6.92 10.99
N ASP A 158 -12.21 -6.80 12.18
CA ASP A 158 -12.81 -6.07 13.29
C ASP A 158 -12.19 -4.66 13.37
N PRO A 159 -12.91 -3.59 13.00
CA PRO A 159 -12.40 -2.21 13.11
C PRO A 159 -11.88 -1.85 14.50
N ALA A 160 -12.41 -2.48 15.56
CA ALA A 160 -11.98 -2.23 16.92
C ALA A 160 -10.59 -2.80 17.23
N SER A 161 -10.10 -3.77 16.44
CA SER A 161 -8.76 -4.35 16.61
C SER A 161 -7.65 -3.53 15.95
N ALA A 162 -7.99 -2.45 15.25
CA ALA A 162 -7.01 -1.60 14.57
C ALA A 162 -6.18 -0.81 15.60
N VAL A 163 -4.86 -0.82 15.45
CA VAL A 163 -3.91 -0.24 16.42
C VAL A 163 -3.59 1.20 16.05
N SER A 164 -3.59 2.12 17.01
CA SER A 164 -3.16 3.50 16.78
C SER A 164 -1.68 3.55 16.43
N VAL A 165 -1.34 4.28 15.36
CA VAL A 165 0.04 4.62 15.04
C VAL A 165 0.34 5.96 15.68
N ASP A 166 1.17 5.97 16.72
CA ASP A 166 1.70 7.20 17.30
C ASP A 166 2.79 7.76 16.37
N VAL A 167 2.67 9.03 15.98
CA VAL A 167 3.73 9.74 15.24
C VAL A 167 4.60 10.40 16.30
N GLU A 168 5.83 9.94 16.46
CA GLU A 168 6.81 10.66 17.29
C GLU A 168 7.13 11.99 16.59
N GLU A 169 6.69 13.10 17.16
CA GLU A 169 7.03 14.43 16.67
C GLU A 169 8.53 14.67 16.87
N GLU A 170 9.30 14.72 15.78
CA GLU A 170 10.68 15.22 15.81
C GLU A 170 10.64 16.69 16.23
N LYS A 171 11.17 16.99 17.42
CA LYS A 171 11.32 18.35 17.91
C LYS A 171 12.53 18.97 17.25
N ASP A 172 12.31 19.90 16.33
CA ASP A 172 13.34 20.80 15.84
C ASP A 172 13.90 21.62 17.02
N GLU A 173 15.07 21.23 17.53
CA GLU A 173 15.87 22.07 18.43
C GLU A 173 16.44 23.24 17.63
N GLN A 174 15.71 24.36 17.59
CA GLN A 174 16.25 25.64 17.15
C GLN A 174 17.32 26.11 18.15
N LEU A 175 18.59 25.96 17.74
CA LEU A 175 19.71 26.70 18.29
C LEU A 175 19.42 28.20 18.12
N LYS A 176 19.12 28.89 19.22
CA LYS A 176 19.17 30.35 19.27
C LYS A 176 20.64 30.74 19.33
N GLU A 177 21.17 31.23 18.21
CA GLU A 177 22.33 32.12 18.24
C GLU A 177 21.86 33.44 18.89
N GLU A 178 22.52 33.81 19.98
CA GLU A 178 22.46 35.14 20.57
C GLU A 178 23.26 36.06 19.65
N ASP A 179 22.65 37.08 19.08
CA ASP A 179 23.36 38.28 18.63
C ASP A 179 22.61 39.51 19.15
N ASP A 180 23.37 40.31 19.88
CA ASP A 180 23.05 41.60 20.47
C ASP A 180 22.82 42.69 19.40
N ASP A 181 22.14 43.74 19.85
CA ASP A 181 22.23 45.15 19.41
C ASP A 181 21.22 45.73 18.38
N GLU A 182 20.45 46.67 18.96
CA GLU A 182 19.97 47.97 18.45
C GLU A 182 18.59 48.08 17.78
N GLU A 183 17.73 48.80 18.52
CA GLU A 183 16.46 49.39 18.11
C GLU A 183 16.66 50.45 17.01
N ASP A 184 15.74 50.54 16.05
CA ASP A 184 15.22 51.83 15.58
C ASP A 184 13.93 51.66 14.76
N GLU A 185 12.96 52.51 15.09
CA GLU A 185 11.62 52.65 14.51
C GLU A 185 11.66 52.98 13.00
N PHE A 186 10.64 52.56 12.24
CA PHE A 186 9.69 53.43 11.52
C PHE A 186 8.81 52.60 10.55
N GLU A 187 7.50 52.62 10.81
CA GLU A 187 6.43 52.13 9.93
C GLU A 187 6.23 53.08 8.72
N ASP A 188 6.11 52.56 7.49
CA ASP A 188 4.89 52.75 6.66
C ASP A 188 4.98 52.11 5.26
N ALA A 189 3.85 51.48 4.89
CA ALA A 189 3.35 51.11 3.55
C ALA A 189 4.07 49.99 2.76
N VAL A 190 3.43 48.84 2.55
CA VAL A 190 2.40 48.60 1.50
C VAL A 190 1.64 47.31 1.84
N GLU A 191 0.38 47.43 2.29
CA GLU A 191 -0.55 46.31 2.41
C GLU A 191 -1.33 46.15 1.09
N ALA A 192 -1.24 44.95 0.50
CA ALA A 192 -2.28 44.23 -0.26
C ALA A 192 -1.64 43.33 -1.33
N ALA A 193 -1.01 42.24 -0.88
CA ALA A 193 -0.73 41.09 -1.75
C ALA A 193 -0.99 39.80 -0.97
N THR A 194 -2.09 39.15 -1.35
CA THR A 194 -2.29 37.69 -1.35
C THR A 194 -2.15 36.98 0.00
N GLU A 195 -3.27 36.69 0.64
CA GLU A 195 -3.35 35.57 1.60
C GLU A 195 -3.25 34.23 0.83
N PRO A 196 -2.24 33.38 1.07
CA PRO A 196 -2.40 31.95 0.89
C PRO A 196 -3.09 31.36 2.13
N ALA A 197 -4.08 30.51 1.88
CA ALA A 197 -4.84 29.78 2.87
C ALA A 197 -3.95 29.06 3.90
N PRO A 198 -4.37 28.94 5.18
CA PRO A 198 -3.57 28.24 6.19
C PRO A 198 -3.41 26.76 5.81
N ALA A 199 -2.17 26.38 5.50
CA ALA A 199 -1.70 25.02 5.51
C ALA A 199 -1.54 24.58 6.97
N SER A 200 -2.39 23.65 7.40
CA SER A 200 -2.13 22.56 8.35
C SER A 200 -3.47 22.09 8.90
N LEU A 201 -3.93 20.92 8.43
CA LEU A 201 -4.98 20.21 9.15
C LEU A 201 -4.35 19.58 10.40
N PRO A 202 -4.98 19.73 11.59
CA PRO A 202 -4.42 19.25 12.84
C PRO A 202 -4.31 17.72 12.84
N GLY A 203 -3.21 17.21 13.40
CA GLY A 203 -2.86 15.81 13.48
C GLY A 203 -4.05 14.91 13.83
N ARG A 204 -4.32 13.94 12.94
CA ARG A 204 -5.38 12.94 13.12
C ARG A 204 -4.82 11.53 13.04
N TRP A 205 -4.74 10.93 14.23
CA TRP A 205 -4.73 9.52 14.60
C TRP A 205 -5.18 8.56 13.48
N TRP A 206 -4.29 7.69 13.02
CA TRP A 206 -4.60 6.58 12.11
C TRP A 206 -4.59 5.25 12.87
N LYS A 207 -5.56 4.38 12.59
CA LYS A 207 -5.54 2.99 13.07
C LYS A 207 -5.14 2.03 11.96
N SER A 208 -4.20 1.12 12.21
CA SER A 208 -3.64 0.22 11.18
C SER A 208 -4.09 -1.24 11.32
N PHE A 209 -4.35 -1.87 10.18
CA PHE A 209 -4.27 -3.32 9.99
C PHE A 209 -3.01 -3.64 9.19
N SER A 210 -2.09 -4.43 9.74
CA SER A 210 -0.89 -4.90 9.03
C SER A 210 -0.89 -6.42 8.96
N THR A 211 -0.54 -6.96 7.80
CA THR A 211 -0.26 -8.40 7.61
C THR A 211 1.07 -8.57 6.88
N TYR A 212 1.92 -9.46 7.40
CA TYR A 212 3.10 -9.98 6.72
C TYR A 212 2.71 -11.27 5.98
N ILE A 213 2.91 -11.32 4.66
CA ILE A 213 2.68 -12.54 3.87
C ILE A 213 4.03 -13.14 3.48
N ASN A 214 4.43 -14.21 4.18
CA ASN A 214 5.52 -15.08 3.73
C ASN A 214 4.96 -16.11 2.75
N GLY A 215 5.51 -16.15 1.54
CA GLY A 215 5.15 -17.11 0.48
C GLY A 215 5.66 -18.53 0.72
N GLU A 216 5.34 -19.15 1.86
CA GLU A 216 5.57 -20.59 2.03
C GLU A 216 4.33 -21.37 1.59
N GLU A 217 4.47 -22.14 0.50
CA GLU A 217 3.48 -23.16 0.12
C GLU A 217 3.25 -24.14 1.28
N PRO A 218 1.99 -24.48 1.61
CA PRO A 218 1.73 -25.59 2.52
C PRO A 218 2.18 -26.90 1.86
N GLN A 219 3.33 -27.43 2.29
CA GLN A 219 3.76 -28.77 1.92
C GLN A 219 2.68 -29.76 2.36
N SER A 220 1.91 -30.24 1.38
CA SER A 220 1.00 -31.37 1.58
C SER A 220 1.83 -32.58 1.99
N LYS A 221 1.64 -33.05 3.23
CA LYS A 221 2.16 -34.34 3.66
C LYS A 221 1.48 -35.43 2.84
N THR A 222 2.14 -35.90 1.79
CA THR A 222 1.83 -37.18 1.16
C THR A 222 2.13 -38.27 2.18
N ARG A 223 1.05 -38.85 2.70
CA ARG A 223 1.09 -39.99 3.60
C ARG A 223 1.37 -41.22 2.75
N ASN A 224 2.63 -41.65 2.72
CA ASN A 224 3.02 -42.95 2.19
C ASN A 224 2.29 -44.06 2.97
N GLY A 225 1.27 -44.63 2.36
CA GLY A 225 0.71 -45.92 2.74
C GLY A 225 1.29 -46.97 1.80
N SER A 226 2.28 -47.71 2.28
CA SER A 226 2.83 -48.88 1.60
C SER A 226 1.77 -49.97 1.49
N ASP A 227 1.70 -50.50 0.27
CA ASP A 227 0.96 -51.66 -0.18
C ASP A 227 1.44 -52.96 0.52
N SER A 228 0.50 -53.85 0.88
CA SER A 228 0.76 -55.28 1.00
C SER A 228 -0.57 -56.05 0.91
N SER A 229 -0.90 -56.45 -0.32
CA SER A 229 -1.31 -57.80 -0.75
C SER A 229 -1.96 -58.76 0.26
N SER A 230 -3.20 -59.14 -0.09
CA SER A 230 -3.72 -60.52 -0.28
C SER A 230 -3.53 -61.63 0.77
N GLU A 231 -4.66 -62.32 0.98
CA GLU A 231 -4.88 -63.78 1.15
C GLU A 231 -5.35 -64.35 2.50
N GLU A 232 -6.34 -65.24 2.32
CA GLU A 232 -6.89 -66.32 3.18
C GLU A 232 -7.93 -66.01 4.27
N GLY A 233 -9.09 -66.69 4.15
CA GLY A 233 -10.04 -66.93 5.25
C GLY A 233 -11.51 -66.84 4.86
#